data_AF-A0ABC9SUT1-F1
#
_entry.id   AF-A0ABC9SUT1-F1
#
_cell.length_a   1.000
_cell.length_b   1.000
_cell.length_c   1.000
_cell.angle_alpha   90.00
_cell.angle_beta   90.00
_cell.angle_gamma   90.00
#
_symmetry.space_group_name_H-M   'P 1'
#
loop_
_entity.id
_entity.type
_entity.pdbx_description
1 polymer ?
#
loop_
_entity_poly.entity_id
_entity_poly.type
_entity_poly.pdbx_seq_one_letter_code
_entity_poly.pdbx_strand_id
1 'polypeptide(L)'
;MQENQLRRNPARTVIDNNINNYPYLNIPMIINEKDGMVYVVLNAGFHNNDAVAMITTDGFATTRVNTPIVSVKNNDGSIQAYRLPLELEYWVLSCMCAASTGENPFPCKVSFGIIDTNFHVDFK
;
A
#
# COMPACT_ATOMS: atom_id res chain seq x y z
N MET A 1 -19.74 -8.66 -19.18
CA MET A 1 -18.30 -8.32 -19.34
C MET A 1 -18.13 -6.94 -18.76
N GLN A 2 -17.39 -6.79 -17.66
CA GLN A 2 -17.36 -5.55 -16.88
C GLN A 2 -16.30 -4.63 -17.48
N GLU A 3 -16.74 -3.51 -18.06
CA GLU A 3 -15.86 -2.52 -18.69
C GLU A 3 -14.90 -1.93 -17.65
N ASN A 4 -13.61 -2.02 -17.94
CA ASN A 4 -12.56 -1.33 -17.19
C ASN A 4 -12.75 0.18 -17.39
N GLN A 5 -13.33 0.86 -16.41
CA GLN A 5 -13.61 2.30 -16.47
C GLN A 5 -12.29 3.08 -16.40
N LEU A 6 -11.67 3.29 -17.56
CA LEU A 6 -10.47 4.11 -17.75
C LEU A 6 -10.82 5.58 -17.51
N ARG A 7 -10.70 6.05 -16.27
CA ARG A 7 -10.91 7.46 -15.92
C ARG A 7 -9.68 8.28 -16.28
N ARG A 8 -9.88 9.37 -17.03
CA ARG A 8 -8.85 10.37 -17.35
C ARG A 8 -9.00 11.54 -16.37
N ASN A 9 -7.96 11.83 -15.59
CA ASN A 9 -7.87 13.04 -14.77
C ASN A 9 -7.34 14.23 -15.60
N PRO A 10 -7.46 15.50 -15.15
CA PRO A 10 -7.07 16.68 -15.94
C PRO A 10 -5.60 16.72 -16.39
N ALA A 11 -4.75 15.84 -15.84
CA ALA A 11 -3.36 15.63 -16.24
C ALA A 11 -3.16 14.60 -17.38
N ARG A 12 -4.24 14.10 -18.03
CA ARG A 12 -4.17 13.06 -19.07
C ARG A 12 -3.56 11.72 -18.61
N THR A 13 -3.49 11.47 -17.31
CA THR A 13 -3.07 10.17 -16.78
C THR A 13 -4.27 9.22 -16.81
N VAL A 14 -4.10 8.06 -17.44
CA VAL A 14 -5.05 6.96 -17.30
C VAL A 14 -4.94 6.48 -15.86
N ILE A 15 -5.95 6.78 -15.03
CA ILE A 15 -6.02 6.18 -13.70
C ILE A 15 -6.53 4.76 -13.91
N ASP A 16 -5.61 3.81 -13.84
CA ASP A 16 -5.94 2.40 -13.83
C ASP A 16 -6.56 2.04 -12.48
N ASN A 17 -7.89 1.97 -12.47
CA ASN A 17 -8.67 1.65 -11.29
C ASN A 17 -8.74 0.14 -11.01
N ASN A 18 -8.08 -0.71 -11.82
CA ASN A 18 -8.13 -2.14 -11.58
C ASN A 18 -7.05 -2.55 -10.57
N ILE A 19 -7.45 -2.72 -9.31
CA ILE A 19 -6.60 -3.23 -8.23
C ILE A 19 -5.84 -4.53 -8.60
N ASN A 20 -6.39 -5.35 -9.49
CA ASN A 20 -5.76 -6.60 -9.91
C ASN A 20 -4.53 -6.40 -10.79
N ASN A 21 -4.31 -5.18 -11.30
CA ASN A 21 -3.13 -4.86 -12.10
C ASN A 21 -1.88 -4.63 -11.23
N TYR A 22 -2.03 -4.48 -9.92
CA TYR A 22 -0.90 -4.42 -8.99
C TYR A 22 -0.57 -5.81 -8.46
N PRO A 23 0.67 -6.32 -8.59
CA PRO A 23 1.06 -7.57 -7.94
C PRO A 23 1.10 -7.41 -6.41
N TYR A 24 1.05 -8.52 -5.68
CA TYR A 24 1.34 -8.48 -4.24
C TYR A 24 2.82 -8.22 -4.01
N LEU A 25 3.15 -7.43 -2.98
CA LEU A 25 4.52 -7.27 -2.55
C LEU A 25 5.03 -8.62 -2.05
N ASN A 26 6.23 -9.02 -2.48
CA ASN A 26 6.86 -10.21 -1.95
C ASN A 26 7.27 -9.97 -0.49
N ILE A 27 6.71 -10.71 0.46
CA ILE A 27 7.09 -10.61 1.87
C ILE A 27 7.55 -12.00 2.31
N PRO A 28 8.84 -12.19 2.62
CA PRO A 28 9.37 -13.51 2.94
C PRO A 28 8.99 -13.93 4.37
N MET A 29 8.92 -15.25 4.57
CA MET A 29 8.98 -15.83 5.90
C MET A 29 10.44 -15.76 6.40
N ILE A 30 10.64 -15.28 7.63
CA ILE A 30 11.96 -15.01 8.21
C ILE A 30 12.05 -15.54 9.64
N ILE A 31 13.27 -15.79 10.11
CA ILE A 31 13.53 -16.29 11.47
C ILE A 31 13.56 -15.11 12.47
N ASN A 32 14.17 -13.99 12.08
CA ASN A 32 14.26 -12.78 12.90
C ASN A 32 13.97 -11.54 12.06
N GLU A 33 13.48 -10.46 12.69
CA GLU A 33 13.14 -9.18 12.03
C GLU A 33 14.30 -8.54 11.24
N LYS A 34 15.55 -8.88 11.62
CA LYS A 34 16.76 -8.41 10.93
C LYS A 34 16.92 -9.00 9.52
N ASP A 35 16.28 -10.14 9.25
CA ASP A 35 16.40 -10.89 8.01
C ASP A 35 15.30 -10.52 6.99
N GLY A 36 14.42 -9.57 7.33
CA GLY A 36 13.33 -9.14 6.46
C GLY A 36 13.84 -8.44 5.19
N MET A 37 13.07 -8.58 4.11
CA MET A 37 13.41 -7.96 2.82
C MET A 37 13.21 -6.45 2.90
N VAL A 38 14.25 -5.70 2.54
CA VAL A 38 14.24 -4.23 2.60
C VAL A 38 13.77 -3.65 1.29
N TYR A 39 12.79 -2.76 1.37
CA TYR A 39 12.22 -2.03 0.25
C TYR A 39 12.43 -0.54 0.44
N VAL A 40 12.68 0.16 -0.67
CA VAL A 40 12.61 1.62 -0.71
C VAL A 40 11.18 2.00 -1.06
N VAL A 41 10.42 2.40 -0.06
CA VAL A 41 9.02 2.82 -0.22
C VAL A 41 8.97 4.31 -0.51
N LEU A 42 8.29 4.68 -1.59
CA LEU A 42 8.13 6.06 -2.04
C LEU A 42 6.79 6.68 -1.61
N ASN A 43 5.77 5.84 -1.43
CA ASN A 43 4.46 6.23 -0.92
C ASN A 43 3.70 4.99 -0.44
N ALA A 44 2.78 5.17 0.50
CA ALA A 44 1.81 4.17 0.92
C ALA A 44 0.41 4.77 0.97
N GLY A 45 -0.61 3.96 0.75
CA GLY A 45 -1.98 4.40 0.86
C GLY A 45 -2.96 3.28 0.58
N PHE A 46 -4.20 3.67 0.29
CA PHE A 46 -5.26 2.73 -0.07
C PHE A 46 -5.70 2.94 -1.50
N HIS A 47 -5.93 1.83 -2.19
CA HIS A 47 -6.67 1.85 -3.43
C HIS A 47 -8.17 1.86 -3.13
N ASN A 48 -8.86 2.91 -3.57
CA ASN A 48 -10.29 3.07 -3.39
C ASN A 48 -11.03 2.47 -4.58
N ASN A 49 -11.99 1.56 -4.32
CA ASN A 49 -12.92 1.14 -5.35
C ASN A 49 -14.11 2.12 -5.36
N ASP A 50 -14.12 3.04 -6.33
CA ASP A 50 -15.09 4.17 -6.45
C ASP A 50 -16.57 3.75 -6.35
N ALA A 51 -16.89 2.47 -6.59
CA ALA A 51 -18.25 1.92 -6.49
C ALA A 51 -18.80 1.87 -5.04
N VAL A 52 -17.95 1.99 -4.01
CA VAL A 52 -18.34 1.82 -2.60
C VAL A 52 -18.05 3.06 -1.74
N ALA A 53 -17.56 4.15 -2.35
CA ALA A 53 -17.24 5.41 -1.67
C ALA A 53 -18.47 6.16 -1.08
N MET A 54 -19.67 5.57 -1.12
CA MET A 54 -20.91 6.10 -0.53
C MET A 54 -21.20 5.65 0.91
N ILE A 55 -20.29 4.94 1.60
CA ILE A 55 -20.56 4.47 2.97
C ILE A 55 -19.77 5.30 4.00
N THR A 56 -20.46 6.38 4.39
CA THR A 56 -20.52 7.15 5.64
C THR A 56 -19.28 7.69 6.37
N THR A 57 -19.47 8.90 6.88
CA THR A 57 -18.53 9.81 7.55
C THR A 57 -18.44 9.55 9.07
N ASP A 58 -18.87 8.38 9.54
CA ASP A 58 -18.94 8.04 10.96
C ASP A 58 -18.34 6.66 11.25
N GLY A 59 -17.14 6.68 11.85
CA GLY A 59 -16.57 5.54 12.53
C GLY A 59 -15.65 4.70 11.65
N PHE A 60 -14.42 4.55 12.13
CA PHE A 60 -13.66 3.30 12.37
C PHE A 60 -14.25 1.92 11.97
N ALA A 61 -15.10 1.83 10.94
CA ALA A 61 -15.58 0.59 10.38
C ALA A 61 -14.57 0.12 9.33
N THR A 62 -13.79 -0.89 9.70
CA THR A 62 -12.86 -1.67 8.88
C THR A 62 -13.60 -2.49 7.81
N THR A 63 -14.55 -1.89 7.09
CA THR A 63 -15.16 -2.52 5.93
C THR A 63 -14.13 -2.56 4.81
N ARG A 64 -13.53 -3.73 4.60
CA ARG A 64 -13.08 -4.45 3.37
C ARG A 64 -13.10 -3.75 1.99
N VAL A 65 -13.01 -2.43 1.92
CA VAL A 65 -13.27 -1.60 0.73
C VAL A 65 -11.98 -1.02 0.15
N ASN A 66 -10.93 -0.95 0.97
CA ASN A 66 -9.69 -0.26 0.68
C ASN A 66 -8.52 -1.24 0.74
N THR A 67 -7.92 -1.57 -0.40
CA THR A 67 -6.75 -2.45 -0.44
C THR A 67 -5.49 -1.64 -0.14
N PRO A 68 -4.69 -1.98 0.88
CA PRO A 68 -3.45 -1.26 1.14
C PRO A 68 -2.46 -1.48 0.00
N ILE A 69 -1.83 -0.39 -0.43
CA ILE A 69 -0.88 -0.35 -1.54
C ILE A 69 0.36 0.44 -1.17
N VAL A 70 1.48 0.07 -1.78
CA VAL A 70 2.75 0.80 -1.69
C VAL A 70 3.36 1.00 -3.07
N SER A 71 4.00 2.14 -3.27
CA SER A 71 4.89 2.36 -4.41
C SER A 71 6.32 2.12 -3.97
N VAL A 72 6.99 1.17 -4.60
CA VAL A 72 8.36 0.78 -4.29
C VAL A 72 9.28 1.16 -5.43
N LYS A 73 10.49 1.63 -5.08
CA LYS A 73 11.59 1.77 -6.02
C LYS A 73 12.39 0.47 -6.07
N ASN A 74 12.38 -0.18 -7.23
CA ASN A 74 13.14 -1.40 -7.49
C ASN A 74 14.63 -1.09 -7.68
N ASN A 75 15.46 -2.14 -7.62
CA ASN A 75 16.91 -2.03 -7.76
C ASN A 75 17.36 -1.52 -9.13
N ASP A 76 16.59 -1.77 -10.17
CA ASP A 76 16.82 -1.25 -11.54
C ASP A 76 16.39 0.22 -11.69
N GLY A 77 15.88 0.84 -10.63
CA GLY A 77 15.40 2.22 -10.60
C GLY A 77 13.94 2.38 -11.05
N SER A 78 13.27 1.31 -11.50
CA SER A 78 11.84 1.34 -11.83
C SER A 78 10.98 1.56 -10.59
N ILE A 79 9.82 2.17 -10.77
CA ILE A 79 8.83 2.37 -9.72
C ILE A 79 7.63 1.49 -10.02
N GLN A 80 7.22 0.69 -9.05
CA GLN A 80 6.09 -0.21 -9.18
C GLN A 80 5.19 -0.13 -7.95
N ALA A 81 3.88 -0.13 -8.18
CA ALA A 81 2.88 -0.25 -7.13
C ALA A 81 2.59 -1.72 -6.82
N TYR A 82 2.51 -2.04 -5.54
CA TYR A 82 2.21 -3.37 -5.03
C TYR A 82 1.03 -3.33 -4.06
N ARG A 83 0.24 -4.41 -4.05
CA ARG A 83 -0.72 -4.70 -2.99
C ARG A 83 0.02 -5.19 -1.75
N LEU A 84 -0.40 -4.71 -0.60
CA LEU A 84 -0.01 -5.29 0.68
C LEU A 84 -1.13 -6.20 1.23
N PRO A 85 -0.76 -7.20 2.03
CA PRO A 85 -1.71 -7.93 2.87
C PRO A 85 -2.47 -6.99 3.82
N LEU A 86 -3.71 -7.35 4.18
CA LEU A 86 -4.57 -6.55 5.05
C LEU A 86 -4.00 -6.38 6.46
N GLU A 87 -3.17 -7.33 6.89
CA GLU A 87 -2.43 -7.29 8.16
C GLU A 87 -1.51 -6.07 8.26
N LEU A 88 -1.14 -5.44 7.13
CA LEU A 88 -0.34 -4.22 7.08
C LEU A 88 -1.18 -2.92 6.98
N GLU A 89 -2.50 -3.00 7.06
CA GLU A 89 -3.41 -1.84 7.00
C GLU A 89 -3.06 -0.78 8.04
N TYR A 90 -2.78 -1.19 9.28
CA TYR A 90 -2.45 -0.26 10.36
C TYR A 90 -1.16 0.51 10.09
N TRP A 91 -0.14 -0.14 9.52
CA TRP A 91 1.10 0.53 9.14
C TRP A 91 0.86 1.59 8.06
N VAL A 92 0.05 1.27 7.05
CA VAL A 92 -0.34 2.23 6.00
C VAL A 92 -1.11 3.42 6.59
N LEU A 93 -2.08 3.16 7.48
CA LEU A 93 -2.82 4.21 8.19
C LEU A 93 -1.88 5.11 9.00
N SER A 94 -0.92 4.54 9.71
CA SER A 94 0.07 5.30 10.48
C SER A 94 0.90 6.22 9.58
N CYS A 95 1.36 5.75 8.42
CA CYS A 95 2.07 6.59 7.45
C CYS A 95 1.19 7.74 6.94
N MET A 96 -0.08 7.47 6.62
CA MET A 96 -1.02 8.50 6.16
C MET A 96 -1.33 9.53 7.26
N CYS A 97 -1.51 9.09 8.50
CA CYS A 97 -1.69 9.97 9.65
C CYS A 97 -0.50 10.91 9.83
N ALA A 98 0.73 10.38 9.80
CA ALA A 98 1.95 11.20 9.87
C ALA A 98 2.03 12.23 8.73
N ALA A 99 1.72 11.82 7.50
CA ALA A 99 1.68 12.75 6.37
C ALA A 99 0.62 13.85 6.56
N SER A 100 -0.55 13.52 7.14
CA SER A 100 -1.62 14.49 7.41
C SER A 100 -1.27 15.53 8.48
N THR A 101 -0.36 15.20 9.39
CA THR A 101 0.17 16.12 10.40
C THR A 101 1.38 16.93 9.91
N GLY A 102 1.71 16.84 8.62
CA GLY A 102 2.81 17.58 7.99
C GLY A 102 4.18 16.93 8.13
N GLU A 103 4.25 15.70 8.64
CA GLU A 103 5.49 14.93 8.61
C GLU A 103 5.76 14.40 7.20
N ASN A 104 7.01 14.00 6.96
CA ASN A 104 7.40 13.39 5.68
C ASN A 104 7.81 11.92 5.88
N PRO A 105 6.85 10.96 5.89
CA PRO A 105 7.14 9.54 6.13
C PRO A 105 7.87 8.86 4.95
N PHE A 106 8.00 9.53 3.80
CA PHE A 106 8.57 8.96 2.58
C PHE A 106 9.60 9.90 1.91
N PRO A 107 10.56 9.37 1.14
CA PRO A 107 10.84 7.95 0.96
C PRO A 107 11.45 7.35 2.23
N CYS A 108 11.15 6.09 2.51
CA CYS A 108 11.74 5.37 3.64
C CYS A 108 12.23 3.98 3.23
N LYS A 109 13.23 3.47 3.94
CA LYS A 109 13.66 2.09 3.84
C LYS A 109 12.94 1.29 4.92
N VAL A 110 12.21 0.27 4.49
CA VAL A 110 11.38 -0.53 5.37
C VAL A 110 11.63 -2.00 5.07
N SER A 111 11.85 -2.78 6.12
CA SER A 111 11.95 -4.22 6.05
C SER A 111 10.58 -4.83 6.32
N PHE A 112 10.14 -5.73 5.44
CA PHE A 112 8.95 -6.55 5.65
C PHE A 112 9.34 -8.01 5.84
N GLY A 113 8.64 -8.68 6.74
CA GLY A 113 8.81 -10.12 6.96
C GLY A 113 7.63 -10.76 7.66
N ILE A 114 7.55 -12.08 7.58
CA ILE A 114 6.58 -12.90 8.30
C ILE A 114 7.35 -13.78 9.29
N ILE A 115 7.07 -13.65 10.59
CA ILE A 115 7.59 -14.53 11.64
C ILE A 115 6.41 -15.32 12.19
N ASP A 116 6.49 -16.64 12.12
CA ASP A 116 5.39 -17.58 12.35
C ASP A 116 4.18 -17.27 11.45
N THR A 117 3.23 -16.47 11.94
CA THR A 117 2.01 -16.04 11.23
C THR A 117 1.81 -14.53 11.26
N ASN A 118 2.74 -13.77 11.82
CA ASN A 118 2.60 -12.33 12.03
C ASN A 118 3.46 -11.56 11.04
N PHE A 119 2.91 -10.46 10.53
CA PHE A 119 3.64 -9.53 9.69
C PHE A 119 4.44 -8.55 10.56
N HIS A 120 5.73 -8.42 10.25
CA HIS A 120 6.65 -7.51 10.90
C HIS A 120 7.09 -6.43 9.91
N VAL A 121 7.16 -5.20 10.42
CA VAL A 121 7.58 -4.01 9.68
C VAL A 121 8.61 -3.27 10.51
N ASP A 122 9.79 -3.05 9.96
CA ASP A 122 10.89 -2.36 10.65
C ASP A 122 11.53 -1.28 9.77
N PHE A 123 11.71 -0.08 10.31
CA PHE A 123 12.35 1.03 9.60
C PHE A 123 13.87 0.88 9.63
N LYS A 124 14.54 1.13 8.50
CA LYS A 124 16.00 0.92 8.33
C LYS A 124 16.75 2.20 7.97
#